data_AF-A0AA97I4I8-F1
#
_entry.id   AF-A0AA97I4I8-F1
#
_cell.length_a   1.000
_cell.length_b   1.000
_cell.length_c   1.000
_cell.angle_alpha   90.00
_cell.angle_beta   90.00
_cell.angle_gamma   90.00
#
_symmetry.space_group_name_H-M   'P 1'
#
loop_
_entity.id
_entity.type
_entity.pdbx_description
1 polymer ?
#
loop_
_entity_poly.entity_id
_entity_poly.type
_entity_poly.pdbx_seq_one_letter_code
_entity_poly.pdbx_strand_id
1 'polypeptide(L)'
;MAKKKADKVEPQSVLYYFYTQERWDNWIKTLLELDFEEDPESEEMPEGLSALDNFTKDINVAVLKVVKVFQNGSYTPETALQKLNEVEEIIMGEAPDNELYDIIQGVQMRFLVLFMSCKKFINGDIGEGAIKDLVKEGRSVGDEDLEKALEIAATIGAKVIDGDSCCGKYLRGDFENPAMFDDWLVEVDDMGEALKSLKKFDEEFGVGI
;
A
#
# COMPACT_ATOMS: atom_id res chain seq x y z
N MET A 1 30.36 18.09 24.12
CA MET A 1 30.23 18.00 22.64
C MET A 1 29.61 16.65 22.33
N ALA A 2 28.37 16.63 21.86
CA ALA A 2 27.66 15.40 21.52
C ALA A 2 28.28 14.76 20.28
N LYS A 3 28.65 13.47 20.37
CA LYS A 3 29.04 12.68 19.20
C LYS A 3 27.81 12.50 18.32
N LYS A 4 27.84 13.05 17.10
CA LYS A 4 26.95 12.65 16.00
C LYS A 4 27.07 11.13 15.86
N LYS A 5 25.99 10.37 16.08
CA LYS A 5 25.91 8.99 15.63
C LYS A 5 26.06 9.04 14.11
N ALA A 6 27.09 8.41 13.58
CA ALA A 6 27.20 8.16 12.16
C ALA A 6 26.14 7.11 11.82
N ASP A 7 25.23 7.43 10.92
CA ASP A 7 24.29 6.45 10.37
C ASP A 7 25.10 5.31 9.77
N LYS A 8 24.86 4.10 10.27
CA LYS A 8 25.51 2.90 9.73
C LYS A 8 24.93 2.65 8.34
N VAL A 9 25.82 2.45 7.37
CA VAL A 9 25.46 2.02 6.01
C VAL A 9 24.67 0.72 6.13
N GLU A 10 23.40 0.76 5.71
CA GLU A 10 22.54 -0.41 5.68
C GLU A 10 23.20 -1.49 4.80
N PRO A 11 23.26 -2.76 5.25
CA PRO A 11 23.80 -3.85 4.45
C PRO A 11 23.13 -3.88 3.06
N GLN A 12 23.86 -4.18 1.99
CA GLN A 12 23.27 -4.25 0.64
C GLN A 12 22.10 -5.23 0.53
N SER A 13 21.99 -6.24 1.40
CA SER A 13 20.83 -7.14 1.49
C SER A 13 19.55 -6.41 1.91
N VAL A 14 19.67 -5.29 2.63
CA VAL A 14 18.55 -4.46 3.10
C VAL A 14 17.85 -3.75 1.95
N LEU A 15 18.60 -3.34 0.93
CA LEU A 15 18.07 -2.69 -0.28
C LEU A 15 17.12 -3.61 -1.08
N TYR A 16 17.25 -4.94 -0.95
CA TYR A 16 16.33 -5.88 -1.60
C TYR A 16 14.97 -5.98 -0.90
N TYR A 17 14.86 -5.52 0.35
CA TYR A 17 13.59 -5.55 1.08
C TYR A 17 12.75 -4.30 0.84
N PHE A 18 13.39 -3.16 0.58
CA PHE A 18 12.70 -1.89 0.38
C PHE A 18 12.51 -1.57 -1.09
N TYR A 19 11.45 -0.79 -1.38
CA TYR A 19 11.13 -0.40 -2.73
C TYR A 19 12.14 0.66 -3.21
N THR A 20 12.62 0.54 -4.45
CA THR A 20 13.66 1.41 -5.01
C THR A 20 13.16 2.08 -6.30
N GLN A 21 13.77 3.22 -6.65
CA GLN A 21 13.48 3.89 -7.92
C GLN A 21 13.71 2.96 -9.12
N GLU A 22 14.81 2.20 -9.12
CA GLU A 22 15.10 1.24 -10.20
C GLU A 22 13.99 0.19 -10.36
N ARG A 23 13.43 -0.29 -9.24
CA ARG A 23 12.32 -1.26 -9.27
C ARG A 23 11.04 -0.64 -9.83
N TRP A 24 10.72 0.59 -9.43
CA TRP A 24 9.63 1.37 -10.00
C TRP A 24 9.81 1.54 -11.52
N ASP A 25 10.96 2.06 -11.95
CA ASP A 25 11.24 2.34 -13.36
C ASP A 25 11.15 1.06 -14.22
N ASN A 26 11.62 -0.07 -13.69
CA ASN A 26 11.50 -1.37 -14.35
C ASN A 26 10.04 -1.82 -14.51
N TRP A 27 9.20 -1.59 -13.50
CA TRP A 27 7.76 -1.87 -13.60
C TRP A 27 7.08 -0.97 -14.61
N ILE A 28 7.31 0.35 -14.55
CA ILE A 28 6.73 1.30 -15.51
C ILE A 28 7.14 0.94 -16.94
N LYS A 29 8.41 0.60 -17.17
CA LYS A 29 8.88 0.14 -18.47
C LYS A 29 8.18 -1.15 -18.92
N THR A 30 8.02 -2.11 -18.01
CA THR A 30 7.34 -3.38 -18.31
C THR A 30 5.88 -3.13 -18.71
N LEU A 31 5.16 -2.31 -17.95
CA LEU A 31 3.77 -1.97 -18.24
C LEU A 31 3.63 -1.26 -19.59
N LEU A 32 4.58 -0.40 -19.95
CA LEU A 32 4.54 0.33 -21.23
C LEU A 32 4.72 -0.58 -22.45
N GLU A 33 5.32 -1.76 -22.27
CA GLU A 33 5.56 -2.72 -23.36
C GLU A 33 4.39 -3.71 -23.54
N LEU A 34 3.39 -3.70 -22.64
CA LEU A 34 2.30 -4.67 -22.60
C LEU A 34 0.96 -4.11 -23.09
N ASP A 35 0.14 -5.00 -23.63
CA ASP A 35 -1.20 -4.66 -24.11
C ASP A 35 -2.24 -4.74 -22.99
N PHE A 36 -3.11 -3.74 -22.93
CA PHE A 36 -4.21 -3.62 -21.98
C PHE A 36 -5.58 -3.88 -22.62
N GLU A 37 -5.64 -4.01 -23.94
CA GLU A 37 -6.89 -4.24 -24.66
C GLU A 37 -7.48 -5.61 -24.35
N GLU A 38 -8.78 -5.64 -24.07
CA GLU A 38 -9.53 -6.88 -23.87
C GLU A 38 -9.81 -7.53 -25.23
N ASP A 39 -9.35 -8.77 -25.42
CA ASP A 39 -9.67 -9.58 -26.61
C ASP A 39 -11.05 -10.22 -26.42
N PRO A 40 -12.09 -9.84 -27.21
CA PRO A 40 -13.43 -10.39 -27.08
C PRO A 40 -13.53 -11.89 -27.39
N GLU A 41 -12.51 -12.47 -28.05
CA GLU A 41 -12.44 -13.90 -28.38
C GLU A 41 -11.67 -14.73 -27.35
N SER A 42 -11.03 -14.09 -26.37
CA SER A 42 -10.26 -14.72 -25.30
C SER A 42 -10.98 -14.65 -23.96
N GLU A 43 -10.89 -15.71 -23.16
CA GLU A 43 -11.29 -15.69 -21.74
C GLU A 43 -10.12 -15.29 -20.81
N GLU A 44 -8.93 -15.06 -21.38
CA GLU A 44 -7.73 -14.68 -20.63
C GLU A 44 -7.67 -13.17 -20.38
N MET A 45 -7.24 -12.79 -19.18
CA MET A 45 -7.00 -11.39 -18.84
C MET A 45 -5.85 -10.83 -19.70
N PRO A 46 -5.97 -9.59 -20.23
CA PRO A 46 -4.89 -8.90 -20.93
C PRO A 46 -3.58 -8.92 -20.15
N GLU A 47 -2.46 -9.10 -20.86
CA GLU A 47 -1.13 -9.21 -20.23
C GLU A 47 -0.79 -7.96 -19.40
N GLY A 48 -1.16 -6.78 -19.88
CA GLY A 48 -0.98 -5.51 -19.18
C GLY A 48 -1.79 -5.42 -17.88
N LEU A 49 -3.04 -5.91 -17.86
CA LEU A 49 -3.85 -5.95 -16.64
C LEU A 49 -3.30 -6.95 -15.62
N SER A 50 -2.83 -8.11 -16.07
CA SER A 50 -2.16 -9.10 -15.22
C SER A 50 -0.84 -8.55 -14.64
N ALA A 51 -0.06 -7.84 -15.46
CA ALA A 51 1.16 -7.19 -15.00
C ALA A 51 0.88 -6.04 -14.02
N LEU A 52 -0.20 -5.28 -14.24
CA LEU A 52 -0.64 -4.21 -13.34
C LEU A 52 -1.03 -4.77 -11.96
N ASP A 53 -1.77 -5.88 -11.92
CA ASP A 53 -2.10 -6.60 -10.67
C ASP A 53 -0.84 -7.09 -9.95
N ASN A 54 0.13 -7.65 -10.68
CA ASN A 54 1.41 -8.05 -10.08
C ASN A 54 2.20 -6.84 -9.55
N PHE A 55 2.21 -5.72 -10.27
CA PHE A 55 2.86 -4.48 -9.86
C PHE A 55 2.27 -3.92 -8.57
N THR A 56 0.95 -3.86 -8.44
CA THR A 56 0.32 -3.33 -7.22
C THR A 56 0.52 -4.24 -6.02
N LYS A 57 0.51 -5.57 -6.22
CA LYS A 57 0.88 -6.56 -5.20
C LYS A 57 2.34 -6.42 -4.75
N ASP A 58 3.24 -6.17 -5.69
CA ASP A 58 4.66 -5.97 -5.44
C ASP A 58 4.91 -4.76 -4.53
N ILE A 59 4.22 -3.65 -4.80
CA ILE A 59 4.23 -2.44 -3.96
C ILE A 59 3.68 -2.73 -2.57
N ASN A 60 2.50 -3.34 -2.49
CA ASN A 60 1.87 -3.71 -1.23
C ASN A 60 2.83 -4.50 -0.32
N VAL A 61 3.44 -5.56 -0.87
CA VAL A 61 4.41 -6.39 -0.16
C VAL A 61 5.61 -5.58 0.30
N ALA A 62 6.17 -4.71 -0.55
CA ALA A 62 7.33 -3.90 -0.19
C ALA A 62 7.04 -2.87 0.90
N VAL A 63 5.90 -2.18 0.83
CA VAL A 63 5.45 -1.23 1.85
C VAL A 63 5.20 -1.95 3.18
N LEU A 64 4.47 -3.07 3.15
CA LEU A 64 4.12 -3.81 4.36
C LEU A 64 5.32 -4.50 5.01
N LYS A 65 6.41 -4.77 4.29
CA LYS A 65 7.68 -5.20 4.90
C LYS A 65 8.22 -4.15 5.88
N VAL A 66 8.12 -2.85 5.58
CA VAL A 66 8.51 -1.78 6.53
C VAL A 66 7.73 -1.93 7.84
N VAL A 67 6.43 -2.18 7.73
CA VAL A 67 5.54 -2.38 8.89
C VAL A 67 5.90 -3.66 9.65
N LYS A 68 6.23 -4.77 8.96
CA LYS A 68 6.67 -6.01 9.62
C LYS A 68 7.96 -5.85 10.41
N VAL A 69 8.92 -5.10 9.87
CA VAL A 69 10.19 -4.76 10.55
C VAL A 69 9.91 -3.86 11.76
N PHE A 70 8.93 -2.97 11.68
CA PHE A 70 8.49 -2.21 12.85
C PHE A 70 7.86 -3.14 13.91
N GLN A 71 6.93 -4.03 13.51
CA GLN A 71 6.26 -4.96 14.40
C GLN A 71 7.20 -5.93 15.15
N ASN A 72 8.34 -6.30 14.55
CA ASN A 72 9.33 -7.14 15.23
C ASN A 72 10.32 -6.34 16.13
N GLY A 73 10.16 -5.02 16.20
CA GLY A 73 10.97 -4.14 17.06
C GLY A 73 12.31 -3.72 16.47
N SER A 74 12.60 -4.06 15.21
CA SER A 74 13.84 -3.65 14.54
C SER A 74 13.84 -2.17 14.16
N TYR A 75 12.67 -1.57 13.93
CA TYR A 75 12.53 -0.13 13.73
C TYR A 75 11.83 0.54 14.92
N THR A 76 12.34 1.72 15.29
CA THR A 76 11.55 2.66 16.09
C THR A 76 10.42 3.23 15.22
N PRO A 77 9.36 3.83 15.82
CA PRO A 77 8.33 4.50 15.03
C PRO A 77 8.90 5.54 14.07
N GLU A 78 9.86 6.34 14.54
CA GLU A 78 10.53 7.39 13.76
C GLU A 78 11.27 6.81 12.54
N THR A 79 12.04 5.73 12.73
CA THR A 79 12.76 5.07 11.62
C THR A 79 11.78 4.42 10.64
N ALA A 80 10.73 3.76 11.14
CA ALA A 80 9.72 3.13 10.28
C ALA A 80 8.99 4.17 9.42
N LEU A 81 8.60 5.31 10.00
CA LEU A 81 7.99 6.42 9.27
C LEU A 81 8.94 7.02 8.23
N GLN A 82 10.22 7.20 8.57
CA GLN A 82 11.21 7.68 7.60
C GLN A 82 11.30 6.73 6.39
N LYS A 83 11.44 5.41 6.64
CA LYS A 83 11.50 4.40 5.58
C LYS A 83 10.23 4.34 4.75
N LEU A 84 9.08 4.49 5.40
CA LEU A 84 7.80 4.55 4.71
C LEU A 84 7.71 5.77 3.78
N ASN A 85 8.14 6.95 4.25
CA ASN A 85 8.15 8.17 3.45
C ASN A 85 9.13 8.07 2.26
N GLU A 86 10.32 7.47 2.45
CA GLU A 86 11.26 7.22 1.34
C GLU A 86 10.62 6.39 0.22
N VAL A 87 9.84 5.36 0.59
CA VAL A 87 9.12 4.51 -0.38
C VAL A 87 7.91 5.24 -0.98
N GLU A 88 7.19 6.03 -0.18
CA GLU A 88 6.06 6.84 -0.63
C GLU A 88 6.48 7.90 -1.64
N GLU A 89 7.62 8.57 -1.44
CA GLU A 89 8.15 9.57 -2.38
C GLU A 89 8.40 8.98 -3.79
N ILE A 90 8.81 7.71 -3.85
CA ILE A 90 9.02 7.00 -5.13
C ILE A 90 7.66 6.70 -5.79
N ILE A 91 6.74 6.09 -5.04
CA ILE A 91 5.47 5.57 -5.58
C ILE A 91 4.48 6.69 -5.88
N MET A 92 4.41 7.70 -5.02
CA MET A 92 3.53 8.86 -5.12
C MET A 92 4.19 10.04 -5.85
N GLY A 93 5.36 9.81 -6.46
CA GLY A 93 6.03 10.78 -7.32
C GLY A 93 5.23 11.10 -8.58
N GLU A 94 5.82 11.90 -9.46
CA GLU A 94 5.17 12.29 -10.71
C GLU A 94 4.84 11.07 -11.58
N ALA A 95 3.56 10.94 -11.95
CA ALA A 95 3.12 9.90 -12.89
C ALA A 95 3.80 10.11 -14.26
N PRO A 96 4.14 9.04 -14.99
CA PRO A 96 4.82 9.15 -16.27
C PRO A 96 3.94 9.89 -17.29
N ASP A 97 4.51 10.87 -18.00
CA ASP A 97 3.84 11.62 -19.07
C ASP A 97 3.78 10.78 -20.37
N ASN A 98 3.02 9.69 -20.32
CA ASN A 98 2.79 8.77 -21.43
C ASN A 98 1.41 8.09 -21.29
N GLU A 99 1.15 7.06 -22.10
CA GLU A 99 -0.14 6.34 -22.11
C GLU A 99 -0.53 5.66 -20.79
N LEU A 100 0.43 5.46 -19.88
CA LEU A 100 0.16 4.92 -18.54
C LEU A 100 -0.28 6.00 -17.53
N TYR A 101 -0.27 7.29 -17.88
CA TYR A 101 -0.52 8.38 -16.95
C TYR A 101 -1.79 8.18 -16.11
N ASP A 102 -2.93 7.96 -16.77
CA ASP A 102 -4.22 7.78 -16.10
C ASP A 102 -4.26 6.49 -15.25
N ILE A 103 -3.64 5.41 -15.74
CA ILE A 103 -3.54 4.13 -15.03
C ILE A 103 -2.73 4.30 -13.74
N ILE A 104 -1.56 4.93 -13.82
CA ILE A 104 -0.69 5.16 -12.68
C ILE A 104 -1.31 6.13 -11.69
N GLN A 105 -2.01 7.17 -12.16
CA GLN A 105 -2.77 8.04 -11.26
C GLN A 105 -3.87 7.29 -10.50
N GLY A 106 -4.60 6.40 -11.17
CA GLY A 106 -5.59 5.54 -10.51
C GLY A 106 -4.97 4.68 -9.41
N VAL A 107 -3.81 4.06 -9.69
CA VAL A 107 -3.05 3.28 -8.71
C VAL A 107 -2.59 4.15 -7.54
N GLN A 108 -2.06 5.35 -7.80
CA GLN A 108 -1.61 6.28 -6.76
C GLN A 108 -2.77 6.76 -5.87
N MET A 109 -3.93 7.10 -6.46
CA MET A 109 -5.14 7.46 -5.72
C MET A 109 -5.58 6.34 -4.77
N ARG A 110 -5.50 5.10 -5.23
CA ARG A 110 -5.78 3.92 -4.42
C ARG A 110 -4.76 3.76 -3.29
N PHE A 111 -3.47 3.98 -3.52
CA PHE A 111 -2.41 3.84 -2.50
C PHE A 111 -2.35 4.94 -1.43
N LEU A 112 -3.15 6.01 -1.56
CA LEU A 112 -3.35 6.95 -0.44
C LEU A 112 -3.75 6.21 0.85
N VAL A 113 -4.66 5.23 0.75
CA VAL A 113 -5.10 4.46 1.93
C VAL A 113 -4.00 3.54 2.46
N LEU A 114 -3.18 2.95 1.59
CA LEU A 114 -2.05 2.08 1.98
C LEU A 114 -1.08 2.83 2.90
N PHE A 115 -0.54 3.96 2.42
CA PHE A 115 0.43 4.74 3.18
C PHE A 115 -0.18 5.32 4.46
N MET A 116 -1.41 5.83 4.38
CA MET A 116 -2.06 6.43 5.54
C MET A 116 -2.39 5.39 6.62
N SER A 117 -2.80 4.18 6.23
CA SER A 117 -3.00 3.05 7.14
C SER A 117 -1.71 2.65 7.84
N CYS A 118 -0.59 2.54 7.10
CA CYS A 118 0.71 2.22 7.67
C CYS A 118 1.17 3.30 8.66
N LYS A 119 1.03 4.58 8.33
CA LYS A 119 1.38 5.71 9.21
C LYS A 119 0.54 5.68 10.50
N LYS A 120 -0.77 5.48 10.38
CA LYS A 120 -1.67 5.33 11.53
C LYS A 120 -1.23 4.19 12.44
N PHE A 121 -0.97 3.02 11.87
CA PHE A 121 -0.49 1.86 12.63
C PHE A 121 0.82 2.14 13.37
N ILE A 122 1.82 2.70 12.69
CA ILE A 122 3.14 2.99 13.28
C ILE A 122 3.02 4.03 14.41
N ASN A 123 2.12 5.01 14.27
CA ASN A 123 1.82 6.01 15.30
C ASN A 123 0.95 5.49 16.46
N GLY A 124 0.42 4.26 16.36
CA GLY A 124 -0.52 3.69 17.33
C GLY A 124 -1.94 4.25 17.23
N ASP A 125 -2.28 4.95 16.15
CA ASP A 125 -3.62 5.49 15.87
C ASP A 125 -4.50 4.45 15.15
N ILE A 126 -4.79 3.35 15.84
CA ILE A 126 -5.57 2.23 15.27
C ILE A 126 -7.08 2.55 15.18
N GLY A 127 -7.52 3.63 15.83
CA GLY A 127 -8.92 3.99 15.96
C GLY A 127 -9.75 3.00 16.79
N GLU A 128 -11.02 3.35 17.00
CA GLU A 128 -11.98 2.53 17.74
C GLU A 128 -13.12 2.06 16.81
N GLY A 129 -13.92 1.10 17.29
CA GLY A 129 -15.09 0.59 16.57
C GLY A 129 -14.82 -0.65 15.73
N ALA A 130 -15.90 -1.32 15.33
CA ALA A 130 -15.82 -2.51 14.49
C ALA A 130 -15.70 -2.09 13.03
N ILE A 131 -14.90 -2.84 12.24
CA ILE A 131 -14.75 -2.62 10.78
C ILE A 131 -16.10 -2.46 10.07
N LYS A 132 -17.11 -3.26 10.47
CA LYS A 132 -18.46 -3.17 9.90
C LYS A 132 -19.08 -1.78 10.00
N ASP A 133 -18.90 -1.12 11.14
CA ASP A 133 -19.52 0.16 11.41
C ASP A 133 -18.72 1.30 10.75
N LEU A 134 -17.39 1.19 10.72
CA LEU A 134 -16.52 2.06 9.94
C LEU A 134 -16.84 2.00 8.43
N VAL A 135 -17.04 0.81 7.86
CA VAL A 135 -17.44 0.65 6.44
C VAL A 135 -18.75 1.36 6.14
N LYS A 136 -19.76 1.25 7.03
CA LYS A 136 -21.03 1.96 6.85
C LYS A 136 -20.85 3.46 6.95
N GLU A 137 -20.02 3.92 7.89
CA GLU A 137 -19.73 5.33 8.08
C GLU A 137 -19.07 5.89 6.82
N GLY A 138 -17.99 5.27 6.33
CA GLY A 138 -17.28 5.74 5.14
C GLY A 138 -18.17 5.77 3.88
N ARG A 139 -19.02 4.77 3.69
CA ARG A 139 -20.04 4.80 2.62
C ARG A 139 -21.08 5.90 2.79
N SER A 140 -21.43 6.25 4.02
CA SER A 140 -22.38 7.34 4.28
C SER A 140 -21.78 8.73 4.07
N VAL A 141 -20.46 8.85 4.14
CA VAL A 141 -19.73 10.07 3.75
C VAL A 141 -19.80 10.27 2.23
N GLY A 142 -19.66 9.18 1.47
CA GLY A 142 -19.67 9.22 0.01
C GLY A 142 -18.55 10.10 -0.56
N ASP A 143 -18.73 10.58 -1.80
CA ASP A 143 -17.72 11.41 -2.48
C ASP A 143 -17.80 12.91 -2.09
N GLU A 144 -18.71 13.28 -1.17
CA GLU A 144 -18.86 14.68 -0.71
C GLU A 144 -17.70 15.14 0.19
N ASP A 145 -17.02 14.20 0.85
CA ASP A 145 -15.87 14.46 1.73
C ASP A 145 -14.87 13.30 1.62
N LEU A 146 -14.09 13.32 0.53
CA LEU A 146 -13.09 12.30 0.22
C LEU A 146 -11.99 12.22 1.29
N GLU A 147 -11.65 13.32 1.94
CA GLU A 147 -10.63 13.34 3.00
C GLU A 147 -11.13 12.54 4.21
N LYS A 148 -12.37 12.77 4.65
CA LYS A 148 -12.97 11.99 5.73
C LYS A 148 -13.17 10.52 5.34
N ALA A 149 -13.59 10.25 4.11
CA ALA A 149 -13.73 8.88 3.63
C ALA A 149 -12.38 8.13 3.62
N LEU A 150 -11.30 8.81 3.19
CA LEU A 150 -9.94 8.29 3.23
C LEU A 150 -9.48 8.02 4.66
N GLU A 151 -9.73 8.94 5.60
CA GLU A 151 -9.45 8.75 7.04
C GLU A 151 -10.11 7.50 7.60
N ILE A 152 -11.40 7.29 7.30
CA ILE A 152 -12.12 6.09 7.73
C ILE A 152 -11.51 4.83 7.10
N ALA A 153 -11.21 4.86 5.79
CA ALA A 153 -10.61 3.73 5.09
C ALA A 153 -9.23 3.39 5.67
N ALA A 154 -8.42 4.40 5.98
CA ALA A 154 -7.10 4.22 6.58
C ALA A 154 -7.17 3.70 8.02
N THR A 155 -8.17 4.11 8.80
CA THR A 155 -8.45 3.49 10.10
C THR A 155 -8.76 2.01 9.92
N ILE A 156 -9.59 1.63 8.95
CA ILE A 156 -9.86 0.21 8.67
C ILE A 156 -8.56 -0.52 8.29
N GLY A 157 -7.73 0.04 7.41
CA GLY A 157 -6.45 -0.55 7.02
C GLY A 157 -5.47 -0.69 8.19
N ALA A 158 -5.38 0.29 9.09
CA ALA A 158 -4.59 0.19 10.31
C ALA A 158 -5.05 -0.97 11.21
N LYS A 159 -6.37 -1.18 11.32
CA LYS A 159 -6.93 -2.34 12.05
C LYS A 159 -6.59 -3.67 11.38
N VAL A 160 -6.55 -3.72 10.04
CA VAL A 160 -6.12 -4.92 9.29
C VAL A 160 -4.65 -5.24 9.55
N ILE A 161 -3.79 -4.22 9.57
CA ILE A 161 -2.38 -4.38 9.93
C ILE A 161 -2.24 -4.92 11.37
N ASP A 162 -3.11 -4.49 12.29
CA ASP A 162 -3.19 -4.95 13.68
C ASP A 162 -3.79 -6.37 13.84
N GLY A 163 -4.26 -6.98 12.75
CA GLY A 163 -4.69 -8.38 12.71
C GLY A 163 -6.20 -8.59 12.61
N ASP A 164 -7.00 -7.53 12.48
CA ASP A 164 -8.40 -7.68 12.08
C ASP A 164 -8.49 -8.13 10.60
N SER A 165 -9.61 -8.72 10.21
CA SER A 165 -9.87 -9.05 8.80
C SER A 165 -10.77 -8.00 8.19
N CYS A 166 -10.27 -7.27 7.19
CA CYS A 166 -11.17 -6.77 6.15
C CYS A 166 -11.77 -8.01 5.50
N CYS A 167 -13.07 -7.99 5.26
CA CYS A 167 -13.77 -9.17 4.77
C CYS A 167 -14.33 -8.81 3.41
N GLY A 168 -14.03 -9.63 2.39
CA GLY A 168 -14.53 -9.49 1.02
C GLY A 168 -16.06 -9.30 0.90
N LYS A 169 -16.84 -9.61 1.94
CA LYS A 169 -18.27 -9.27 2.01
C LYS A 169 -18.55 -7.76 1.95
N TYR A 170 -17.58 -6.93 2.31
CA TYR A 170 -17.67 -5.47 2.28
C TYR A 170 -17.25 -4.90 0.93
N LEU A 171 -16.56 -5.66 0.06
CA LEU A 171 -16.18 -5.23 -1.29
C LEU A 171 -17.36 -5.21 -2.29
N ARG A 172 -18.59 -5.33 -1.78
CA ARG A 172 -19.82 -5.19 -2.56
C ARG A 172 -20.14 -3.71 -2.70
N GLY A 173 -19.45 -3.04 -3.63
CA GLY A 173 -19.82 -1.73 -4.14
C GLY A 173 -20.91 -1.84 -5.20
N ASP A 174 -21.48 -0.70 -5.58
CA ASP A 174 -22.26 -0.59 -6.80
C ASP A 174 -21.29 -0.59 -7.99
N PHE A 175 -21.27 -1.66 -8.79
CA PHE A 175 -20.39 -1.75 -9.96
C PHE A 175 -20.80 -0.78 -11.08
N GLU A 176 -22.02 -0.24 -11.05
CA GLU A 176 -22.47 0.76 -12.04
C GLU A 176 -21.98 2.17 -11.67
N ASN A 177 -21.80 2.47 -10.38
CA ASN A 177 -21.25 3.73 -9.88
C ASN A 177 -20.30 3.46 -8.70
N PRO A 178 -19.07 3.01 -8.96
CA PRO A 178 -18.10 2.75 -7.91
C PRO A 178 -17.73 4.05 -7.20
N ALA A 179 -17.84 4.05 -5.87
CA ALA A 179 -17.38 5.16 -5.03
C ALA A 179 -15.90 4.98 -4.69
N MET A 180 -15.14 6.08 -4.57
CA MET A 180 -13.70 6.03 -4.25
C MET A 180 -13.43 5.29 -2.93
N PHE A 181 -14.36 5.38 -1.97
CA PHE A 181 -14.26 4.64 -0.72
C PHE A 181 -14.24 3.11 -0.91
N ASP A 182 -14.99 2.59 -1.88
CA ASP A 182 -15.01 1.15 -2.16
C ASP A 182 -13.69 0.70 -2.82
N ASP A 183 -13.07 1.53 -3.67
CA ASP A 183 -11.73 1.26 -4.23
C ASP A 183 -10.66 1.21 -3.13
N TRP A 184 -10.73 2.10 -2.13
CA TRP A 184 -9.86 2.02 -0.96
C TRP A 184 -10.14 0.78 -0.10
N LEU A 185 -11.38 0.29 -0.01
CA LEU A 185 -11.66 -0.96 0.68
C LEU A 185 -11.04 -2.17 -0.04
N VAL A 186 -11.01 -2.16 -1.39
CA VAL A 186 -10.30 -3.18 -2.19
C VAL A 186 -8.82 -3.16 -1.85
N GLU A 187 -8.19 -1.99 -1.81
CA GLU A 187 -6.79 -1.87 -1.38
C GLU A 187 -6.56 -2.41 0.02
N VAL A 188 -7.45 -2.11 0.97
CA VAL A 188 -7.34 -2.62 2.34
C VAL A 188 -7.48 -4.16 2.42
N ASP A 189 -8.25 -4.78 1.52
CA ASP A 189 -8.30 -6.24 1.42
C ASP A 189 -6.99 -6.81 0.85
N ASP A 190 -6.46 -6.20 -0.21
CA ASP A 190 -5.18 -6.57 -0.84
C ASP A 190 -4.00 -6.43 0.14
N MET A 191 -4.00 -5.38 0.97
CA MET A 191 -3.09 -5.25 2.10
C MET A 191 -3.17 -6.46 3.05
N GLY A 192 -4.39 -6.90 3.36
CA GLY A 192 -4.65 -8.09 4.17
C GLY A 192 -4.11 -9.37 3.53
N GLU A 193 -4.20 -9.52 2.21
CA GLU A 193 -3.59 -10.62 1.47
C GLU A 193 -2.06 -10.57 1.48
N ALA A 194 -1.48 -9.39 1.23
CA ALA A 194 -0.04 -9.17 1.29
C ALA A 194 0.50 -9.48 2.70
N LEU A 195 -0.18 -9.08 3.77
CA LEU A 195 0.17 -9.43 5.14
C LEU A 195 0.16 -10.94 5.40
N LYS A 196 -0.80 -11.68 4.84
CA LYS A 196 -0.81 -13.15 4.93
C LYS A 196 0.42 -13.76 4.25
N SER A 197 0.83 -13.22 3.10
CA SER A 197 2.04 -13.66 2.39
C SER A 197 3.32 -13.41 3.22
N LEU A 198 3.31 -12.35 4.04
CA LEU A 198 4.41 -11.93 4.92
C LEU A 198 4.39 -12.61 6.30
N LYS A 199 3.52 -13.59 6.56
CA LYS A 199 3.42 -14.24 7.88
C LYS A 199 4.73 -14.87 8.37
N LYS A 200 5.61 -15.29 7.45
CA LYS A 200 6.93 -15.87 7.74
C LYS A 200 8.09 -14.88 7.57
N PHE A 201 7.80 -13.62 7.32
CA PHE A 201 8.82 -12.59 7.18
C PHE A 201 9.22 -12.09 8.58
N ASP A 202 10.47 -12.35 8.96
CA ASP A 202 11.02 -12.09 10.29
C ASP A 202 12.38 -11.37 10.24
N GLU A 203 12.65 -10.59 9.19
CA GLU A 203 13.92 -9.86 9.03
C GLU A 203 14.16 -8.88 10.18
N GLU A 204 15.26 -9.08 10.89
CA GLU A 204 15.67 -8.21 11.99
C GLU A 204 16.80 -7.28 11.55
N PHE A 205 16.61 -5.97 11.74
CA PHE A 205 17.66 -4.97 11.54
C PHE A 205 18.05 -4.40 12.91
N GLY A 206 19.30 -4.62 13.30
CA GLY A 206 19.76 -4.24 14.63
C GLY A 206 19.75 -2.72 14.84
N VAL A 207 19.02 -2.25 15.86
CA VAL A 207 19.21 -0.90 16.45
C VAL A 207 20.47 -0.93 17.33
N GLY A 208 21.63 -1.22 16.74
CA GLY A 208 22.92 -1.23 17.43
C GLY A 208 23.67 -2.56 17.39
N ILE A 209 24.65 -2.61 16.49
CA ILE A 209 26.01 -3.00 16.89
C ILE A 209 26.76 -1.71 17.25
#